data_AF-A0A7X0KXA1-F1
#
_entry.id   AF-A0A7X0KXA1-F1
#
_cell.length_a   1.000
_cell.length_b   1.000
_cell.length_c   1.000
_cell.angle_alpha   90.00
_cell.angle_beta   90.00
_cell.angle_gamma   90.00
#
_symmetry.space_group_name_H-M   'P 1'
#
loop_
_entity.id
_entity.type
_entity.pdbx_description
1 polymer ?
#
loop_
_entity_poly.entity_id
_entity_poly.type
_entity_poly.pdbx_seq_one_letter_code
_entity_poly.pdbx_strand_id
1 'polypeptide(L)'
;MNALDAGMFFAENDTTPLQIGTVTVFEGPAPGHAELVREIFARLRFAPRCRQRVRTVPLHLAHPVWTASRSPRRATAVIARVSSAGGGSPDAVARPPSSTPGAASGSG
;
A
#
# COMPACT_ATOMS: atom_id res chain seq x y z
N MET A 1 -3.74 -20.21 -4.79
CA MET A 1 -2.97 -19.02 -5.19
C MET A 1 -2.53 -19.28 -6.62
N ASN A 2 -2.60 -18.31 -7.53
CA ASN A 2 -2.16 -18.54 -8.90
C ASN A 2 -0.62 -18.38 -9.02
N ALA A 3 -0.04 -18.69 -10.18
CA ALA A 3 1.40 -18.62 -10.40
C ALA A 3 1.97 -17.19 -10.31
N LEU A 4 1.22 -16.18 -10.79
CA LEU A 4 1.62 -14.78 -10.75
C LEU A 4 1.68 -14.25 -9.30
N ASP A 5 0.65 -14.54 -8.49
CA ASP A 5 0.59 -14.19 -7.08
C ASP A 5 1.79 -14.79 -6.32
N ALA A 6 2.13 -16.06 -6.63
CA ALA A 6 3.27 -16.73 -6.01
C ALA A 6 4.61 -16.15 -6.47
N GLY A 7 4.72 -15.76 -7.74
CA GLY A 7 5.89 -15.07 -8.28
C GLY A 7 6.16 -13.75 -7.55
N MET A 8 5.12 -12.94 -7.33
CA MET A 8 5.23 -11.71 -6.53
C MET A 8 5.67 -12.02 -5.09
N PHE A 9 5.06 -13.02 -4.44
CA PHE A 9 5.43 -13.39 -3.08
C PHE A 9 6.92 -13.74 -2.92
N PHE A 10 7.52 -14.46 -3.87
CA PHE A 10 8.93 -14.83 -3.80
C PHE A 10 9.89 -13.74 -4.28
N ALA A 11 9.44 -12.83 -5.15
CA ALA A 11 10.26 -11.73 -5.66
C ALA A 11 10.36 -10.55 -4.67
N GLU A 12 9.35 -10.38 -3.80
CA GLU A 12 9.33 -9.32 -2.80
C GLU A 12 10.47 -9.46 -1.77
N ASN A 13 11.12 -8.34 -1.46
CA ASN A 13 12.18 -8.24 -0.46
C ASN A 13 12.22 -6.80 0.10
N ASP A 14 13.12 -6.54 1.05
CA ASP A 14 13.19 -5.25 1.77
C ASP A 14 13.48 -4.04 0.85
N THR A 15 14.10 -4.24 -0.31
CA THR A 15 14.41 -3.17 -1.28
C THR A 15 13.42 -3.09 -2.44
N THR A 16 12.62 -4.14 -2.67
CA THR A 16 11.60 -4.19 -3.73
C THR A 16 10.24 -4.66 -3.18
N PRO A 17 9.53 -3.80 -2.44
CA PRO A 17 8.17 -4.10 -2.00
C PRO A 17 7.21 -4.17 -3.21
N LEU A 18 6.34 -5.17 -3.23
CA LEU A 18 5.36 -5.39 -4.31
C LEU A 18 3.91 -5.12 -3.85
N GLN A 19 3.73 -4.67 -2.62
CA GLN A 19 2.46 -4.18 -2.09
C GLN A 19 1.94 -2.95 -2.83
N ILE A 20 0.63 -2.94 -3.09
CA ILE A 20 -0.07 -1.80 -3.67
C ILE A 20 -0.82 -1.06 -2.55
N GLY A 21 -0.67 0.26 -2.53
CA GLY A 21 -1.44 1.17 -1.66
C GLY A 21 -2.30 2.11 -2.48
N THR A 22 -3.32 2.69 -1.86
CA THR A 22 -4.15 3.73 -2.48
C THR A 22 -4.32 4.88 -1.50
N VAL A 23 -4.31 6.10 -2.03
CA VAL A 23 -4.65 7.32 -1.29
C VAL A 23 -5.91 7.90 -1.92
N THR A 24 -6.88 8.23 -1.09
CA THR A 24 -8.16 8.81 -1.52
C THR A 24 -8.46 10.04 -0.68
N VAL A 25 -8.90 11.10 -1.35
CA VAL A 25 -9.30 12.36 -0.72
C VAL A 25 -10.82 12.39 -0.63
N PHE A 26 -11.35 12.75 0.54
CA PHE A 26 -12.78 12.86 0.81
C PHE A 26 -13.10 14.27 1.27
N GLU A 27 -14.31 14.75 0.93
CA GLU A 27 -14.83 16.01 1.44
C GLU A 27 -15.38 15.86 2.87
N GLY A 28 -15.38 16.97 3.62
CA GLY A 28 -15.95 17.04 4.97
C GLY A 28 -14.93 16.81 6.10
N PRO A 29 -15.39 16.87 7.35
CA PRO A 29 -14.53 16.69 8.51
C PRO A 29 -14.04 15.24 8.56
N ALA A 30 -12.73 15.03 8.65
CA ALA A 30 -12.21 13.66 8.74
C ALA A 30 -12.67 12.99 10.05
N PRO A 31 -13.13 11.72 9.99
CA PRO A 31 -13.70 11.01 11.14
C PRO A 31 -12.68 10.79 12.25
N GLY A 32 -13.18 10.50 13.45
CA GLY A 32 -12.31 10.07 14.54
C GLY A 32 -11.62 8.73 14.23
N HIS A 33 -10.41 8.52 14.76
CA HIS A 33 -9.66 7.29 14.51
C HIS A 33 -10.46 6.01 14.86
N ALA A 34 -11.10 5.99 16.02
CA ALA A 34 -11.90 4.84 16.46
C ALA A 34 -13.11 4.58 15.55
N GLU A 35 -13.74 5.63 15.03
CA GLU A 35 -14.88 5.53 14.11
C GLU A 35 -14.44 4.97 12.76
N LEU A 36 -13.34 5.48 12.21
CA LEU A 36 -12.75 4.98 10.97
C LEU A 36 -12.34 3.51 11.10
N VAL A 37 -11.67 3.14 12.18
CA VAL A 37 -11.27 1.74 12.44
C VAL A 37 -12.50 0.84 12.51
N ARG A 38 -13.52 1.19 13.30
CA ARG A 38 -14.77 0.43 13.42
C ARG A 38 -15.39 0.20 12.04
N GLU A 39 -15.43 1.24 11.23
CA GLU A 39 -16.08 1.24 9.94
C GLU A 39 -15.30 0.43 8.87
N ILE A 40 -13.97 0.48 8.89
CA ILE A 40 -13.11 -0.40 8.09
C ILE A 40 -13.37 -1.86 8.46
N PHE A 41 -13.38 -2.21 9.75
CA PHE A 41 -13.62 -3.58 10.20
C PHE A 41 -15.03 -4.09 9.87
N ALA A 42 -16.03 -3.21 9.92
CA ALA A 42 -17.39 -3.52 9.48
C ALA A 42 -17.45 -3.90 7.99
N ARG A 43 -16.63 -3.25 7.14
CA ARG A 43 -16.54 -3.57 5.70
C ARG A 43 -15.65 -4.77 5.39
N LEU A 44 -14.59 -5.02 6.17
CA LEU A 44 -13.65 -6.13 5.94
C LEU A 44 -14.32 -7.52 5.90
N ARG A 45 -15.50 -7.69 6.50
CA ARG A 45 -16.27 -8.95 6.39
C ARG A 45 -16.71 -9.28 4.96
N PHE A 46 -16.88 -8.27 4.11
CA PHE A 46 -17.25 -8.43 2.69
C PHE A 46 -16.04 -8.72 1.80
N ALA A 47 -14.83 -8.56 2.31
CA ALA A 47 -13.59 -8.84 1.61
C ALA A 47 -12.86 -10.03 2.28
N PRO A 48 -13.32 -11.28 2.07
CA PRO A 48 -12.78 -12.46 2.78
C PRO A 48 -11.28 -12.65 2.54
N ARG A 49 -10.79 -12.27 1.36
CA ARG A 49 -9.35 -12.30 1.01
C ARG A 49 -8.49 -11.45 1.95
N CYS A 50 -8.98 -10.30 2.40
CA CYS A 50 -8.27 -9.39 3.32
C CYS A 50 -8.12 -9.97 4.74
N ARG A 51 -8.83 -11.05 5.06
CA ARG A 51 -8.77 -11.76 6.35
C ARG A 51 -7.88 -13.01 6.32
N GLN A 52 -7.37 -13.38 5.14
CA GLN A 52 -6.51 -14.52 4.96
C GLN A 52 -5.04 -14.16 5.20
N ARG A 53 -4.22 -15.18 5.48
CA ARG A 53 -2.76 -15.08 5.57
C ARG A 53 -2.14 -16.05 4.60
N VAL A 54 -1.07 -15.60 3.93
CA VAL A 54 -0.22 -16.48 3.15
C VAL A 54 0.58 -17.36 4.10
N ARG A 55 0.61 -18.66 3.80
CA ARG A 55 1.46 -19.65 4.47
C ARG A 55 2.27 -20.39 3.42
N THR A 56 3.56 -20.51 3.66
CA THR A 56 4.45 -21.32 2.83
C THR A 56 4.25 -22.79 3.14
N VAL A 57 4.47 -23.63 2.12
CA VAL A 57 4.53 -25.08 2.27
C VAL A 57 5.98 -25.46 2.59
N PRO A 58 6.24 -26.42 3.50
CA PRO A 58 7.60 -26.86 3.81
C PRO A 58 8.39 -27.18 2.54
N LEU A 59 9.66 -26.76 2.54
CA LEU A 59 10.60 -26.97 1.43
C LEU A 59 10.14 -26.39 0.08
N HIS A 60 9.17 -25.47 0.07
CA HIS A 60 8.61 -24.87 -1.14
C HIS A 60 8.08 -25.89 -2.18
N LEU A 61 7.60 -27.05 -1.71
CA LEU A 61 7.10 -28.13 -2.59
C LEU A 61 5.84 -27.75 -3.39
N ALA A 62 5.18 -26.66 -3.02
CA ALA A 62 4.06 -26.10 -3.74
C ALA A 62 4.02 -24.58 -3.54
N HIS A 63 3.19 -23.91 -4.34
CA HIS A 63 2.93 -22.49 -4.15
C HIS A 63 2.36 -22.19 -2.75
N PRO A 64 2.66 -21.00 -2.20
CA PRO A 64 2.05 -20.56 -0.94
C PRO A 64 0.53 -20.58 -1.01
N VAL A 65 -0.10 -20.83 0.13
CA VAL A 65 -1.56 -20.95 0.25
C VAL A 65 -2.16 -19.86 1.12
N TRP A 66 -3.34 -19.40 0.74
CA TRP A 66 -4.15 -18.50 1.56
C TRP A 66 -4.91 -19.31 2.60
N THR A 67 -4.69 -18.99 3.88
CA THR A 67 -5.33 -19.67 5.00
C THR A 67 -6.14 -18.68 5.82
N ALA A 68 -7.26 -19.13 6.40
CA ALA A 68 -8.02 -18.30 7.32
C ALA A 68 -7.16 -17.96 8.55
N SER A 69 -7.11 -16.68 8.93
CA SER A 69 -6.42 -16.26 10.15
C SER A 69 -7.34 -16.40 11.35
N ARG A 70 -6.90 -17.13 12.38
CA ARG A 70 -7.59 -17.20 13.67
C ARG A 70 -7.30 -16.00 14.58
N SER A 71 -6.17 -15.31 14.38
CA SER A 71 -5.85 -14.08 15.12
C SER A 71 -6.39 -12.85 14.39
N PRO A 72 -6.87 -11.81 15.10
CA PRO A 72 -7.12 -10.52 14.48
C PRO A 72 -5.81 -9.98 13.88
N ARG A 73 -5.91 -9.34 12.72
CA ARG A 73 -4.80 -8.62 12.10
C ARG A 73 -4.53 -7.39 12.98
N ARG A 74 -3.28 -7.11 13.38
CA ARG A 74 -2.88 -5.70 13.58
C ARG A 74 -2.89 -5.10 12.17
N ALA A 75 -3.99 -4.46 11.79
CA ALA A 75 -4.01 -3.67 10.58
C ALA A 75 -3.12 -2.46 10.86
N THR A 76 -1.91 -2.43 10.28
CA THR A 76 -1.13 -1.21 10.20
C THR A 76 -1.82 -0.32 9.17
N ALA A 77 -2.76 0.51 9.63
CA ALA A 77 -3.28 1.60 8.83
C ALA A 77 -2.36 2.80 9.07
N VAL A 78 -1.61 3.22 8.04
CA VAL A 78 -0.92 4.50 8.08
C VAL A 78 -1.94 5.56 7.71
N ILE A 79 -2.60 6.12 8.73
CA ILE A 79 -3.57 7.21 8.55
C ILE A 79 -2.80 8.52 8.74
N ALA A 80 -2.42 9.15 7.63
CA ALA A 80 -1.88 10.50 7.66
C ALA A 80 -3.03 11.48 7.38
N ARG A 81 -3.29 12.40 8.31
CA ARG A 81 -4.16 13.54 8.04
C ARG A 81 -3.33 14.59 7.32
N VAL A 82 -3.63 14.83 6.06
CA VAL A 82 -3.08 15.97 5.31
C VAL A 82 -4.14 17.07 5.35
N SER A 83 -3.87 18.14 6.11
CA SER A 83 -4.66 19.37 5.99
C SER A 83 -4.07 20.17 4.84
N SER A 84 -4.89 20.53 3.85
CA SER A 84 -4.44 21.52 2.87
C SER A 84 -4.36 22.89 3.55
N ALA A 85 -3.18 23.49 3.55
CA ALA A 85 -3.02 24.88 3.93
C ALA A 85 -3.38 25.73 2.72
N GLY A 86 -4.64 26.19 2.66
CA GLY A 86 -5.07 27.23 1.71
C GLY A 86 -5.26 26.78 0.27
N GLY A 87 -6.26 27.35 -0.40
CA GLY A 87 -6.68 27.01 -1.76
C GLY A 87 -5.58 27.21 -2.80
N GLY A 88 -5.10 26.10 -3.37
CA GLY A 88 -4.41 26.05 -4.65
C GLY A 88 -5.18 25.12 -5.58
N SER A 89 -5.36 25.56 -6.82
CA SER A 89 -6.09 24.86 -7.89
C SER A 89 -5.74 23.36 -8.00
N PRO A 90 -6.73 22.45 -8.25
CA PRO A 90 -6.52 21.01 -8.26
C PRO A 90 -5.56 20.47 -9.36
N ASP A 91 -5.12 21.32 -10.30
CA ASP A 91 -4.19 20.93 -11.38
C ASP A 91 -2.71 20.94 -10.99
N ALA A 92 -2.35 21.32 -9.76
CA ALA A 92 -0.96 21.34 -9.29
C ALA A 92 -0.47 19.95 -8.85
N VAL A 93 -0.53 18.94 -9.73
CA VAL A 93 0.28 17.73 -9.55
C VAL A 93 1.73 18.13 -9.83
N ALA A 94 2.61 17.96 -8.83
CA ALA A 94 4.01 18.34 -8.93
C ALA A 94 4.67 17.63 -10.13
N ARG A 95 5.08 18.40 -11.15
CA ARG A 95 5.98 17.91 -12.21
C ARG A 95 7.31 17.49 -11.57
N PRO A 96 7.85 16.30 -11.87
CA PRO A 96 9.21 15.97 -11.44
C PRO A 96 10.21 16.96 -12.08
N PRO A 97 11.30 17.33 -11.38
CA PRO A 97 12.30 18.22 -11.95
C PRO A 97 12.95 17.56 -13.17
N SER A 98 12.92 18.25 -14.31
CA SER A 98 13.62 17.83 -15.52
C SER A 98 15.12 17.80 -15.24
N SER A 99 15.71 16.60 -15.29
CA SER A 99 17.16 16.44 -15.26
C SER A 99 17.73 16.97 -16.58
N THR A 100 18.31 18.18 -16.56
CA THR A 100 19.19 18.63 -17.63
C THR A 100 20.52 17.88 -17.49
N PRO A 101 21.02 17.14 -18.48
CA PRO A 101 22.39 16.66 -18.43
C PRO A 101 23.31 17.87 -18.62
N GLY A 102 23.98 18.28 -17.54
CA GLY A 102 25.04 19.27 -17.59
C GLY A 102 26.19 18.74 -18.45
N ALA A 103 26.42 19.38 -19.59
CA ALA A 103 27.59 19.16 -20.41
C ALA A 103 28.85 19.44 -19.59
N ALA A 104 29.65 18.40 -19.33
CA ALA A 104 31.02 18.56 -18.88
C ALA A 104 31.84 19.06 -20.08
N SER A 105 32.17 20.35 -20.08
CA SER A 105 33.25 20.94 -20.86
C SER A 105 34.32 21.41 -19.87
N GLY A 106 35.56 20.96 -20.06
CA GLY A 106 36.63 21.03 -19.07
C GLY A 106 37.36 22.37 -18.94
N SER A 107 38.28 22.42 -17.98
CA SER A 107 39.57 23.12 -18.03
C SER A 107 40.30 22.90 -16.69
N GLY A 108 41.57 22.48 -16.75
CA GLY A 108 42.45 22.28 -15.59
C GLY A 108 43.45 21.17 -15.81
#